data_AF-A0A284SB72-F1
#
_entry.id   AF-A0A284SB72-F1
#
_cell.length_a   1.000
_cell.length_b   1.000
_cell.length_c   1.000
_cell.angle_alpha   90.00
_cell.angle_beta   90.00
_cell.angle_gamma   90.00
#
_symmetry.space_group_name_H-M   'P 1'
#
loop_
_entity.id
_entity.type
_entity.pdbx_description
1 polymer ?
#
loop_
_entity_poly.entity_id
_entity_poly.type
_entity_poly.pdbx_seq_one_letter_code
_entity_poly.pdbx_strand_id
1 'polypeptide(L)'
;MSVSADPFPLFMPEPTFSPTKSFRFDINLRKLPSSAIPTLLHIFQHVFTDAEAVIYAKHILLPLRLPEESFFNALSSAEQVLAWRSCLLVYIASQGAILPRDDQIQAALWPSQGIDSIVVAPTGWGKTMCILIPLLLFPTTTSITVSPLKRLQIMQARSFEHLHIRTLPINEDTDHSDELWKVLPQRSLLSMC
;
A
#
# COMPACT_ATOMS: atom_id res chain seq x y z
N MET A 1 -41.18 -8.96 24.40
CA MET A 1 -39.75 -9.35 24.29
C MET A 1 -39.07 -8.29 23.44
N SER A 2 -38.48 -7.29 24.10
CA SER A 2 -37.83 -6.14 23.49
C SER A 2 -36.32 -6.36 23.48
N VAL A 3 -35.72 -6.39 22.31
CA VAL A 3 -34.26 -6.45 22.12
C VAL A 3 -33.74 -5.01 22.13
N SER A 4 -32.82 -4.68 23.03
CA SER A 4 -32.23 -3.35 23.10
C SER A 4 -31.31 -3.13 21.90
N ALA A 5 -31.48 -1.98 21.26
CA ALA A 5 -30.54 -1.41 20.32
C ALA A 5 -29.63 -0.47 21.12
N ASP A 6 -28.40 -0.90 21.37
CA ASP A 6 -27.34 0.02 21.80
C ASP A 6 -26.57 0.47 20.56
N PRO A 7 -26.64 1.76 20.17
CA PRO A 7 -25.78 2.31 19.15
C PRO A 7 -24.38 2.51 19.75
N PHE A 8 -23.37 1.89 19.12
CA PHE A 8 -21.96 2.17 19.37
C PHE A 8 -21.71 3.69 19.35
N PRO A 9 -20.94 4.27 20.29
CA PRO A 9 -20.65 5.69 20.28
C PRO A 9 -19.60 5.98 19.19
N LEU A 10 -20.07 6.32 17.99
CA LEU A 10 -19.32 7.03 16.96
C LEU A 10 -19.21 8.51 17.35
N PHE A 11 -18.37 8.81 18.34
CA PHE A 11 -17.89 10.16 18.58
C PHE A 11 -16.43 10.06 19.01
N MET A 12 -15.53 10.03 18.02
CA MET A 12 -14.14 10.35 18.28
C MET A 12 -14.03 11.88 18.35
N PRO A 13 -13.51 12.46 19.45
CA PRO A 13 -13.23 13.88 19.47
C PRO A 13 -12.17 14.21 18.42
N GLU A 14 -12.38 15.30 17.69
CA GLU A 14 -11.38 15.95 16.82
C GLU A 14 -9.99 15.92 17.50
N PRO A 15 -8.95 15.33 16.88
CA PRO A 15 -7.65 15.27 17.49
C PRO A 15 -7.04 16.67 17.49
N THR A 16 -7.09 17.34 18.64
CA THR A 16 -6.24 18.48 18.94
C THR A 16 -4.80 17.96 19.03
N PHE A 17 -4.04 18.15 17.96
CA PHE A 17 -2.66 17.72 17.84
C PHE A 17 -1.77 18.53 18.81
N SER A 18 -1.31 17.89 19.89
CA SER A 18 -0.30 18.45 20.79
C SER A 18 1.00 17.65 20.66
N PRO A 19 2.14 18.26 20.27
CA PRO A 19 3.36 17.55 19.87
C PRO A 19 4.14 16.86 21.02
N THR A 20 3.57 16.79 22.23
CA THR A 20 4.26 16.33 23.45
C THR A 20 3.70 15.05 24.07
N LYS A 21 2.61 14.47 23.53
CA LYS A 21 2.10 13.17 24.00
C LYS A 21 2.60 12.05 23.09
N SER A 22 3.59 11.29 23.59
CA SER A 22 3.98 9.99 23.05
C SER A 22 2.79 9.02 23.14
N PHE A 23 1.90 9.04 22.15
CA PHE A 23 0.90 7.99 21.98
C PHE A 23 1.60 6.71 21.52
N ARG A 24 1.80 5.76 22.44
CA ARG A 24 2.16 4.39 22.07
C ARG A 24 0.92 3.70 21.53
N PHE A 25 0.77 3.69 20.21
CA PHE A 25 -0.17 2.81 19.54
C PHE A 25 0.49 1.43 19.39
N ASP A 26 0.35 0.57 20.41
CA ASP A 26 0.66 -0.86 20.28
C ASP A 26 -0.43 -1.54 19.44
N ILE A 27 -0.48 -1.22 18.15
CA ILE A 27 -1.41 -1.86 17.22
C ILE A 27 -0.77 -3.17 16.75
N ASN A 28 -1.26 -4.27 17.31
CA ASN A 28 -0.94 -5.59 16.76
C ASN A 28 -1.77 -5.82 15.50
N LEU A 29 -1.21 -5.47 14.34
CA LEU A 29 -1.89 -5.59 13.03
C LEU A 29 -2.39 -7.00 12.74
N ARG A 30 -1.73 -8.04 13.26
CA ARG A 30 -2.13 -9.44 13.08
C ARG A 30 -3.41 -9.81 13.83
N LYS A 31 -3.81 -9.02 14.82
CA LYS A 31 -5.04 -9.22 15.61
C LYS A 31 -6.20 -8.37 15.10
N LEU A 32 -5.96 -7.46 14.16
CA LEU A 32 -7.03 -6.65 13.59
C LEU A 32 -7.87 -7.49 12.63
N PRO A 33 -9.19 -7.24 12.57
CA PRO A 33 -10.02 -7.84 11.53
C PRO A 33 -9.58 -7.30 10.15
N SER A 34 -9.54 -8.15 9.14
CA SER A 34 -9.12 -7.76 7.79
C SER A 34 -9.98 -6.64 7.19
N SER A 35 -11.21 -6.46 7.67
CA SER A 35 -12.10 -5.34 7.29
C SER A 35 -11.61 -3.96 7.77
N ALA A 36 -10.74 -3.89 8.78
CA ALA A 36 -10.17 -2.63 9.28
C ALA A 36 -8.98 -2.14 8.43
N ILE A 37 -8.37 -3.00 7.62
CA ILE A 37 -7.15 -2.70 6.88
C ILE A 37 -7.36 -1.63 5.79
N PRO A 38 -8.44 -1.66 4.97
CA PRO A 38 -8.70 -0.60 4.02
C PRO A 38 -8.82 0.78 4.68
N THR A 39 -9.44 0.86 5.87
CA THR A 39 -9.57 2.11 6.62
C THR A 39 -8.20 2.60 7.11
N LEU A 40 -7.35 1.71 7.64
CA LEU A 40 -6.01 2.07 8.05
C LEU A 40 -5.16 2.54 6.86
N LEU A 41 -5.20 1.82 5.74
CA LEU A 41 -4.51 2.24 4.52
C LEU A 41 -4.96 3.65 4.10
N HIS A 42 -6.27 3.90 4.06
CA HIS A 42 -6.79 5.22 3.72
C HIS A 42 -6.27 6.32 4.65
N ILE A 43 -6.25 6.07 5.96
CA ILE A 43 -5.73 7.02 6.95
C ILE A 43 -4.24 7.31 6.72
N PHE A 44 -3.41 6.28 6.55
CA PHE A 44 -1.96 6.46 6.33
C PHE A 44 -1.61 7.01 4.93
N GLN A 45 -2.48 6.81 3.95
CA GLN A 45 -2.32 7.33 2.60
C GLN A 45 -2.74 8.80 2.46
N HIS A 46 -3.78 9.24 3.19
CA HIS A 46 -4.42 10.54 2.93
C HIS A 46 -4.48 11.48 4.13
N VAL A 47 -4.45 10.97 5.36
CA VAL A 47 -4.68 11.79 6.56
C VAL A 47 -3.35 12.12 7.24
N PHE A 48 -2.46 11.15 7.38
CA PHE A 48 -1.16 11.37 8.01
C PHE A 48 -0.18 12.12 7.11
N THR A 49 0.47 13.11 7.69
CA THR A 49 1.62 13.77 7.07
C THR A 49 2.81 12.83 6.97
N ASP A 50 3.75 13.17 6.10
CA ASP A 50 4.99 12.42 5.93
C ASP A 50 5.81 12.29 7.22
N ALA A 51 5.87 13.37 8.02
CA ALA A 51 6.57 13.37 9.30
C ALA A 51 5.94 12.38 10.29
N GLU A 52 4.61 12.38 10.40
CA GLU A 52 3.90 11.47 11.28
C GLU A 52 4.05 10.02 10.80
N ALA A 53 3.90 9.77 9.50
CA ALA A 53 4.06 8.43 8.93
C ALA A 53 5.45 7.84 9.25
N VAL A 54 6.52 8.65 9.18
CA VAL A 54 7.88 8.22 9.56
C VAL A 54 7.98 7.91 11.05
N ILE A 55 7.39 8.73 11.93
CA ILE A 55 7.38 8.50 13.38
C ILE A 55 6.67 7.17 13.69
N TYR A 56 5.49 6.95 13.10
CA TYR A 56 4.75 5.70 13.25
C TYR A 56 5.51 4.50 12.70
N ALA A 57 6.12 4.62 11.52
CA ALA A 57 6.92 3.57 10.93
C ALA A 57 8.06 3.17 11.87
N LYS A 58 8.81 4.15 12.40
CA LYS A 58 9.89 3.89 13.36
C LYS A 58 9.39 3.25 14.64
N HIS A 59 8.23 3.63 15.17
CA HIS A 59 7.68 3.02 16.38
C HIS A 59 7.15 1.59 16.17
N ILE A 60 6.40 1.36 15.10
CA ILE A 60 5.75 0.07 14.81
C ILE A 60 6.76 -0.95 14.30
N LEU A 61 7.73 -0.52 13.50
CA LEU A 61 8.63 -1.41 12.77
C LEU A 61 9.98 -1.66 13.48
N LEU A 62 10.36 -0.86 14.50
CA LEU A 62 11.59 -1.09 15.27
C LEU A 62 11.80 -2.54 15.78
N PRO A 63 10.77 -3.26 16.26
CA PRO A 63 10.96 -4.63 16.71
C PRO A 63 11.10 -5.65 15.56
N LEU A 64 11.09 -5.22 14.30
CA LEU A 64 11.18 -6.06 13.11
C LEU A 64 12.53 -5.88 12.42
N ARG A 65 12.88 -6.79 11.51
CA ARG A 65 14.09 -6.69 10.68
C ARG A 65 13.94 -5.56 9.66
N LEU A 66 14.22 -4.33 10.09
CA LEU A 66 14.18 -3.11 9.29
C LEU A 66 15.19 -3.13 8.13
N PRO A 67 14.96 -2.31 7.08
CA PRO A 67 16.00 -2.02 6.10
C PRO A 67 17.26 -1.49 6.76
N GLU A 68 18.42 -1.73 6.14
CA GLU A 68 19.70 -1.38 6.75
C GLU A 68 19.85 0.15 6.89
N GLU A 69 20.53 0.59 7.95
CA GLU A 69 20.79 2.02 8.15
C GLU A 69 21.64 2.60 7.01
N SER A 70 22.56 1.80 6.47
CA SER A 70 23.37 2.10 5.28
C SER A 70 22.51 2.44 4.07
N PHE A 71 21.41 1.71 3.86
CA PHE A 71 20.46 1.96 2.78
C PHE A 71 19.78 3.32 2.95
N PHE A 72 19.22 3.60 4.13
CA PHE A 72 18.58 4.90 4.37
C PHE A 72 19.55 6.09 4.25
N ASN A 73 20.80 5.92 4.70
CA ASN A 73 21.82 6.96 4.59
C ASN A 73 22.23 7.26 3.15
N ALA A 74 22.02 6.32 2.21
CA ALA A 74 22.27 6.53 0.78
C ALA A 74 21.13 7.28 0.08
N LEU A 75 19.94 7.38 0.70
CA LEU A 75 18.76 8.05 0.16
C LEU A 75 18.72 9.53 0.52
N SER A 76 18.19 10.35 -0.40
CA SER A 76 17.84 11.75 -0.09
C SER A 76 16.73 11.82 0.97
N SER A 77 16.57 12.97 1.63
CA SER A 77 15.54 13.14 2.67
C SER A 77 14.11 12.83 2.16
N ALA A 78 13.80 13.18 0.92
CA ALA A 78 12.50 12.87 0.30
C ALA A 78 12.34 11.36 0.05
N GLU A 79 13.39 10.69 -0.40
CA GLU A 79 13.38 9.24 -0.63
C GLU A 79 13.31 8.45 0.68
N GLN A 80 13.96 8.91 1.74
CA GLN A 80 13.86 8.29 3.07
C GLN A 80 12.41 8.29 3.57
N VAL A 81 11.68 9.40 3.37
CA VAL A 81 10.24 9.47 3.68
C VAL A 81 9.47 8.41 2.91
N LEU A 82 9.66 8.33 1.59
CA LEU A 82 8.99 7.34 0.74
C LEU A 82 9.37 5.91 1.14
N ALA A 83 10.61 5.65 1.50
CA ALA A 83 11.07 4.34 1.96
C ALA A 83 10.40 3.91 3.29
N TRP A 84 10.31 4.83 4.26
CA TRP A 84 9.58 4.57 5.52
C TRP A 84 8.10 4.34 5.28
N ARG A 85 7.47 5.17 4.44
CA ARG A 85 6.06 4.99 4.03
C ARG A 85 5.84 3.66 3.33
N SER A 86 6.76 3.26 2.44
CA SER A 86 6.70 1.97 1.74
C SER A 86 6.69 0.80 2.74
N CYS A 87 7.60 0.83 3.71
CA CYS A 87 7.67 -0.19 4.75
C CYS A 87 6.36 -0.26 5.54
N LEU A 88 5.86 0.89 5.99
CA LEU A 88 4.64 0.97 6.80
C LEU A 88 3.40 0.50 6.02
N LEU A 89 3.22 0.97 4.79
CA LEU A 89 2.04 0.65 3.99
C LEU A 89 2.02 -0.82 3.56
N VAL A 90 3.17 -1.39 3.18
CA VAL A 90 3.26 -2.83 2.88
C VAL A 90 2.98 -3.65 4.14
N TYR A 91 3.52 -3.23 5.29
CA TYR A 91 3.27 -3.91 6.56
C TYR A 91 1.79 -3.85 6.97
N ILE A 92 1.12 -2.72 6.79
CA ILE A 92 -0.33 -2.58 7.03
C ILE A 92 -1.14 -3.42 6.04
N ALA A 93 -0.89 -3.27 4.73
CA ALA A 93 -1.61 -3.98 3.68
C ALA A 93 -1.52 -5.50 3.83
N SER A 94 -0.38 -5.99 4.32
CA SER A 94 -0.15 -7.41 4.58
C SER A 94 -0.54 -7.87 5.99
N GLN A 95 -1.24 -7.04 6.77
CA GLN A 95 -1.65 -7.36 8.15
C GLN A 95 -0.47 -7.76 9.06
N GLY A 96 0.69 -7.13 8.85
CA GLY A 96 1.90 -7.37 9.60
C GLY A 96 2.69 -8.62 9.19
N ALA A 97 2.46 -9.14 7.98
CA ALA A 97 3.13 -10.33 7.47
C ALA A 97 4.39 -10.01 6.65
N ILE A 98 4.40 -8.89 5.92
CA ILE A 98 5.42 -8.57 4.93
C ILE A 98 6.10 -7.25 5.27
N LEU A 99 7.43 -7.24 5.17
CA LEU A 99 8.24 -6.03 5.12
C LEU A 99 9.07 -6.06 3.84
N PRO A 100 9.08 -4.99 3.03
CA PRO A 100 9.84 -4.95 1.80
C PRO A 100 11.35 -4.88 2.09
N ARG A 101 12.15 -5.46 1.21
CA ARG A 101 13.61 -5.37 1.27
C ARG A 101 14.12 -4.08 0.64
N ASP A 102 15.31 -3.68 1.04
CA ASP A 102 16.03 -2.47 0.60
C ASP A 102 16.08 -2.37 -0.93
N ASP A 103 16.45 -3.49 -1.58
CA ASP A 103 16.54 -3.60 -3.04
C ASP A 103 15.19 -3.48 -3.76
N GLN A 104 14.10 -3.95 -3.12
CA GLN A 104 12.73 -3.80 -3.62
C GLN A 104 12.23 -2.36 -3.47
N ILE A 105 12.54 -1.71 -2.34
CA ILE A 105 12.19 -0.30 -2.09
C ILE A 105 12.92 0.58 -3.12
N GLN A 106 14.23 0.41 -3.27
CA GLN A 106 15.03 1.17 -4.24
C GLN A 106 14.45 1.08 -5.66
N ALA A 107 14.15 -0.14 -6.10
CA ALA A 107 13.57 -0.38 -7.42
C ALA A 107 12.15 0.22 -7.58
N ALA A 108 11.39 0.34 -6.49
CA ALA A 108 10.07 0.97 -6.50
C ALA A 108 10.12 2.52 -6.48
N LEU A 109 11.19 3.11 -5.96
CA LEU A 109 11.33 4.57 -5.89
C LEU A 109 11.54 5.20 -7.28
N TRP A 110 12.27 4.55 -8.19
CA TRP A 110 12.51 5.12 -9.53
C TRP A 110 11.23 5.35 -10.33
N PRO A 111 10.29 4.39 -10.48
CA PRO A 111 9.02 4.66 -11.13
C PRO A 111 8.21 5.77 -10.45
N SER A 112 8.30 5.91 -9.13
CA SER A 112 7.60 6.99 -8.40
C SER A 112 8.13 8.39 -8.72
N GLN A 113 9.34 8.48 -9.25
CA GLN A 113 10.00 9.72 -9.67
C GLN A 113 9.85 9.96 -11.19
N GLY A 114 9.10 9.11 -11.90
CA GLY A 114 8.98 9.17 -13.35
C GLY A 114 10.22 8.69 -14.10
N ILE A 115 11.06 7.86 -13.46
CA ILE A 115 12.28 7.32 -14.05
C ILE A 115 12.01 5.89 -14.53
N ASP A 116 12.24 5.66 -15.83
CA ASP A 116 12.21 4.32 -16.42
C ASP A 116 13.32 3.45 -15.84
N SER A 117 13.00 2.20 -15.52
CA SER A 117 13.96 1.29 -14.88
C SER A 117 13.83 -0.15 -15.35
N ILE A 118 14.95 -0.88 -15.31
CA ILE A 118 15.03 -2.31 -15.61
C ILE A 118 15.49 -3.04 -14.35
N VAL A 119 14.63 -3.89 -13.80
CA VAL A 119 14.95 -4.71 -12.62
C VAL A 119 15.30 -6.12 -13.06
N VAL A 120 16.58 -6.48 -12.97
CA VAL A 120 17.07 -7.84 -13.26
C VAL A 120 17.22 -8.59 -11.94
N ALA A 121 16.35 -9.56 -11.70
CA ALA A 121 16.34 -10.34 -10.46
C ALA A 121 15.85 -11.77 -10.67
N PRO A 122 16.33 -12.75 -9.87
CA PRO A 122 15.93 -14.15 -10.00
C PRO A 122 14.44 -14.35 -9.67
N THR A 123 13.92 -15.55 -9.96
CA THR A 123 12.61 -15.98 -9.47
C THR A 123 12.61 -16.05 -7.94
N GLY A 124 11.46 -15.81 -7.30
CA GLY A 124 11.36 -15.75 -5.84
C GLY A 124 11.95 -14.48 -5.19
N TRP A 125 12.65 -13.63 -5.93
CA TRP A 125 13.15 -12.35 -5.41
C TRP A 125 12.01 -11.39 -4.99
N GLY A 126 10.81 -11.54 -5.52
CA GLY A 126 9.67 -10.69 -5.18
C GLY A 126 9.53 -9.45 -6.08
N LYS A 127 9.79 -9.60 -7.39
CA LYS A 127 9.68 -8.50 -8.39
C LYS A 127 8.34 -7.77 -8.35
N THR A 128 7.29 -8.51 -8.02
CA THR A 128 5.94 -8.00 -7.80
C THR A 128 5.90 -6.85 -6.77
N MET A 129 6.78 -6.86 -5.78
CA MET A 129 6.86 -5.81 -4.76
C MET A 129 7.23 -4.44 -5.35
N CYS A 130 8.05 -4.42 -6.42
CA CYS A 130 8.41 -3.19 -7.12
C CYS A 130 7.21 -2.51 -7.82
N ILE A 131 6.16 -3.28 -8.13
CA ILE A 131 4.92 -2.79 -8.71
C ILE A 131 3.92 -2.38 -7.61
N LEU A 132 3.88 -3.15 -6.52
CA LEU A 132 2.97 -2.94 -5.40
C LEU A 132 3.27 -1.66 -4.61
N ILE A 133 4.55 -1.39 -4.33
CA ILE A 133 4.95 -0.26 -3.49
C ILE A 133 4.46 1.08 -4.08
N PRO A 134 4.68 1.39 -5.38
CA PRO A 134 4.16 2.64 -5.95
C PRO A 134 2.64 2.76 -5.87
N LEU A 135 1.91 1.66 -6.08
CA LEU A 135 0.44 1.67 -5.97
C LEU A 135 -0.06 1.95 -4.54
N LEU A 136 0.68 1.49 -3.53
CA LEU A 136 0.36 1.80 -2.13
C LEU A 136 0.73 3.24 -1.76
N LEU A 137 1.87 3.74 -2.24
CA LEU A 137 2.32 5.11 -1.99
C LEU A 137 1.42 6.14 -2.66
N PHE A 138 0.95 5.85 -3.88
CA PHE A 138 0.18 6.76 -4.72
C PHE A 138 -1.15 6.12 -5.12
N PRO A 139 -2.12 6.02 -4.20
CA PRO A 139 -3.38 5.29 -4.43
C PRO A 139 -4.28 5.90 -5.53
N THR A 140 -3.95 7.10 -6.01
CA THR A 140 -4.62 7.75 -7.15
C THR A 140 -4.02 7.39 -8.50
N THR A 141 -2.87 6.71 -8.53
CA THR A 141 -2.22 6.28 -9.78
C THR A 141 -2.81 4.97 -10.29
N THR A 142 -2.81 4.82 -11.61
CA THR A 142 -3.17 3.59 -12.29
C THR A 142 -1.92 2.97 -12.89
N SER A 143 -1.72 1.67 -12.69
CA SER A 143 -0.63 0.91 -13.30
C SER A 143 -1.17 -0.11 -14.28
N ILE A 144 -0.51 -0.24 -15.43
CA ILE A 144 -0.76 -1.29 -16.41
C ILE A 144 0.40 -2.28 -16.32
N THR A 145 0.11 -3.51 -15.89
CA THR A 145 1.09 -4.61 -15.88
C THR A 145 0.80 -5.55 -17.03
N VAL A 146 1.77 -5.67 -17.95
CA VAL A 146 1.68 -6.60 -19.08
C VAL A 146 2.38 -7.90 -18.73
N SER A 147 1.67 -9.02 -18.84
CA SER A 147 2.21 -10.36 -18.63
C SER A 147 1.87 -11.23 -19.85
N PRO A 148 2.84 -11.97 -20.41
CA PRO A 148 2.57 -12.89 -21.52
C PRO A 148 1.80 -14.15 -21.07
N LEU A 149 1.69 -14.40 -19.75
CA LEU A 149 1.05 -15.58 -19.20
C LEU A 149 -0.22 -15.21 -18.43
N LYS A 150 -1.37 -15.67 -18.92
CA LYS A 150 -2.69 -15.47 -18.31
C LYS A 150 -2.77 -15.99 -16.86
N ARG A 151 -2.22 -17.17 -16.59
CA ARG A 151 -2.16 -17.71 -15.21
C ARG A 151 -1.38 -16.79 -14.27
N LEU A 152 -0.27 -16.22 -14.74
CA LEU A 152 0.55 -15.30 -13.95
C LEU A 152 -0.22 -14.00 -13.68
N GLN A 153 -0.93 -13.47 -14.69
CA GLN A 153 -1.78 -12.29 -14.56
C GLN A 153 -2.85 -12.49 -13.46
N ILE A 154 -3.56 -13.62 -13.48
CA ILE A 154 -4.60 -13.93 -12.47
C ILE A 154 -3.98 -14.03 -11.05
N MET A 155 -2.82 -14.67 -10.92
CA MET A 155 -2.13 -14.80 -9.62
C MET A 155 -1.64 -13.44 -9.09
N GLN A 156 -1.15 -12.57 -9.96
CA GLN A 156 -0.77 -11.20 -9.60
C GLN A 156 -2.00 -10.40 -9.16
N ALA A 157 -3.10 -10.45 -9.92
CA ALA A 157 -4.34 -9.75 -9.54
C ALA A 157 -4.84 -10.17 -8.15
N ARG A 158 -4.87 -11.48 -7.86
CA ARG A 158 -5.26 -11.98 -6.52
C ARG A 158 -4.32 -11.50 -5.41
N SER A 159 -3.02 -11.43 -5.71
CA SER A 159 -2.02 -10.92 -4.75
C SER A 159 -2.23 -9.44 -4.45
N PHE A 160 -2.60 -8.65 -5.46
CA PHE A 160 -2.87 -7.23 -5.33
C PHE A 160 -4.16 -6.98 -4.54
N GLU A 161 -5.22 -7.74 -4.84
CA GLU A 161 -6.47 -7.70 -4.08
C GLU A 161 -6.28 -8.08 -2.61
N HIS A 162 -5.41 -9.06 -2.31
CA HIS A 162 -5.08 -9.44 -0.94
C HIS A 162 -4.38 -8.31 -0.16
N LEU A 163 -3.69 -7.41 -0.88
CA LEU A 163 -3.08 -6.20 -0.33
C LEU A 163 -3.99 -4.97 -0.47
N HIS A 164 -5.28 -5.19 -0.72
CA HIS A 164 -6.31 -4.16 -0.85
C HIS A 164 -6.11 -3.18 -2.01
N ILE A 165 -5.43 -3.63 -3.07
CA ILE A 165 -5.27 -2.90 -4.33
C ILE A 165 -6.27 -3.44 -5.34
N ARG A 166 -7.18 -2.58 -5.78
CA ARG A 166 -8.17 -2.93 -6.82
C ARG A 166 -7.46 -3.23 -8.12
N THR A 167 -7.68 -4.42 -8.66
CA THR A 167 -7.01 -4.90 -9.87
C THR A 167 -7.99 -5.61 -10.77
N LEU A 168 -7.91 -5.38 -12.08
CA LEU A 168 -8.73 -6.06 -13.08
C LEU A 168 -7.81 -6.76 -14.08
N PRO A 169 -7.77 -8.11 -14.12
CA PRO A 169 -7.10 -8.81 -15.21
C PRO A 169 -7.90 -8.68 -16.50
N ILE A 170 -7.25 -8.20 -17.56
CA ILE A 170 -7.82 -8.05 -18.90
C ILE A 170 -7.14 -9.08 -19.82
N ASN A 171 -7.89 -10.02 -20.38
CA ASN A 171 -7.42 -11.05 -21.30
C ASN A 171 -8.56 -11.54 -22.20
N GLU A 172 -8.37 -12.64 -22.94
CA GLU A 172 -9.36 -13.17 -23.89
C GLU A 172 -10.68 -13.66 -23.27
N ASP A 173 -10.74 -13.87 -21.94
CA ASP A 173 -11.98 -14.24 -21.23
C ASP A 173 -12.72 -13.02 -20.64
N THR A 174 -12.18 -11.81 -20.77
CA THR A 174 -12.79 -10.62 -20.17
C THR A 174 -14.06 -10.25 -20.93
N ASP A 175 -15.17 -10.10 -20.20
CA ASP A 175 -16.44 -9.67 -20.79
C ASP A 175 -16.29 -8.32 -21.50
N HIS A 176 -16.82 -8.24 -22.72
CA HIS A 176 -16.77 -7.06 -23.58
C HIS A 176 -17.94 -6.11 -23.34
N SER A 177 -18.87 -6.44 -22.43
CA SER A 177 -20.01 -5.58 -22.13
C SER A 177 -19.59 -4.24 -21.50
N ASP A 178 -20.28 -3.16 -21.87
CA ASP A 178 -20.05 -1.81 -21.33
C ASP A 178 -20.26 -1.73 -19.80
N GLU A 179 -20.98 -2.70 -19.23
CA GLU A 179 -21.26 -2.79 -17.80
C GLU A 179 -19.97 -2.93 -16.97
N LEU A 180 -18.99 -3.71 -17.45
CA LEU A 180 -17.72 -3.92 -16.75
C LEU A 180 -16.92 -2.60 -16.60
N TRP A 181 -16.95 -1.77 -17.65
CA TRP A 181 -16.22 -0.50 -17.70
C TRP A 181 -16.86 0.61 -16.87
N LYS A 182 -18.16 0.51 -16.60
CA LYS A 182 -18.89 1.47 -15.73
C LYS A 182 -18.57 1.30 -14.25
N VAL A 183 -18.17 0.10 -13.82
CA VAL A 183 -17.88 -0.22 -12.41
C VAL A 183 -16.45 0.17 -12.00
N LEU A 184 -15.55 0.36 -12.97
CA LEU A 184 -14.25 0.97 -12.71
C LEU A 184 -14.45 2.46 -12.37
N PRO A 185 -13.81 3.01 -11.33
CA PRO A 185 -13.95 4.42 -11.02
C PRO A 185 -13.51 5.25 -12.24
N GLN A 186 -14.44 5.97 -12.85
CA GLN A 186 -14.28 6.81 -14.05
C GLN A 186 -13.32 8.00 -13.87
N ARG A 187 -12.38 7.94 -12.93
CA ARG A 187 -11.33 8.96 -12.81
C ARG A 187 -10.15 8.50 -13.66
N SER A 188 -10.08 9.03 -14.89
CA SER A 188 -8.97 8.99 -15.85
C SER A 188 -8.86 7.84 -16.87
N LEU A 189 -9.99 7.35 -17.42
CA LEU A 189 -9.96 6.86 -18.81
C LEU A 189 -10.05 8.06 -19.75
N LEU A 190 -8.93 8.75 -19.95
CA LEU A 190 -8.79 9.60 -21.14
C LEU A 190 -8.56 8.65 -22.33
N SER A 191 -9.62 8.53 -23.13
CA SER A 191 -9.61 8.15 -24.53
C SER A 191 -8.34 8.66 -25.23
N MET A 192 -7.39 7.78 -25.53
CA MET A 192 -6.45 8.02 -26.63
C MET A 192 -7.09 7.43 -27.88
N CYS A 193 -7.66 8.31 -28.70
CA CYS A 193 -7.77 8.11 -30.14
C CYS A 193 -6.36 8.13 -30.75
#